data_AF-A0A3P2A3B5-F1
#
_entry.id   AF-A0A3P2A3B5-F1
#
_cell.length_a   1.000
_cell.length_b   1.000
_cell.length_c   1.000
_cell.angle_alpha   90.00
_cell.angle_beta   90.00
_cell.angle_gamma   90.00
#
_symmetry.space_group_name_H-M   'P 1'
#
loop_
_entity.id
_entity.type
_entity.pdbx_description
1 polymer ?
#
loop_
_entity_poly.entity_id
_entity_poly.type
_entity_poly.pdbx_seq_one_letter_code
_entity_poly.pdbx_strand_id
1 'polypeptide(L)'
;MSSNGIYVWDAKYGIPKTYEEAIKISYPLGGYKEAEPNPHMAAFGAKMAEYIREAWQFYEGDEGLEMCFNIASETARMLKVEYCFEQSPQQCQNSFAAAIVRAACENNLVVFHRDMDCVFLPDGTAFDGQDQAFHWQEFV
;
A
#
# COMPACT_ATOMS: atom_id res chain seq x y z
N MET A 1 0.44 -7.36 -18.33
CA MET A 1 -0.86 -6.75 -17.96
C MET A 1 -0.59 -5.95 -16.70
N SER A 2 -0.75 -4.62 -16.74
CA SER A 2 -0.63 -3.81 -15.52
C SER A 2 -1.99 -3.85 -14.82
N SER A 3 -2.11 -4.48 -13.65
CA SER A 3 -3.32 -4.29 -12.84
C SER A 3 -3.39 -2.83 -12.40
N ASN A 4 -4.59 -2.28 -12.29
CA ASN A 4 -4.78 -1.06 -11.52
C ASN A 4 -4.95 -1.46 -10.05
N GLY A 5 -4.56 -0.59 -9.12
CA GLY A 5 -4.60 -0.88 -7.70
C GLY A 5 -3.61 -0.05 -6.89
N ILE A 6 -3.48 -0.41 -5.61
CA ILE A 6 -2.56 0.21 -4.67
C ILE A 6 -1.36 -0.71 -4.46
N TYR A 7 -0.16 -0.21 -4.72
CA TYR A 7 1.09 -0.94 -4.56
C TYR A 7 1.84 -0.40 -3.35
N VAL A 8 2.41 -1.28 -2.53
CA VAL A 8 3.15 -0.90 -1.33
C VAL A 8 4.48 -1.64 -1.31
N TRP A 9 5.58 -0.92 -1.12
CA TRP A 9 6.91 -1.50 -0.99
C TRP A 9 7.77 -0.75 0.03
N ASP A 10 8.83 -1.39 0.51
CA ASP A 10 9.79 -0.79 1.44
C ASP A 10 10.72 0.19 0.71
N ALA A 11 10.91 1.39 1.27
CA ALA A 11 11.77 2.44 0.74
C ALA A 11 13.20 1.97 0.40
N LYS A 12 13.71 0.88 1.00
CA LYS A 12 15.00 0.26 0.64
C LYS A 12 15.10 -0.17 -0.84
N TYR A 13 13.96 -0.39 -1.51
CA TYR A 13 13.88 -0.71 -2.93
C TYR A 13 13.84 0.51 -3.85
N GLY A 14 13.77 1.71 -3.27
CA GLY A 14 13.76 2.97 -3.99
C GLY A 14 12.64 3.88 -3.51
N ILE A 15 12.96 5.17 -3.40
CA ILE A 15 12.01 6.25 -3.15
C ILE A 15 11.90 7.05 -4.47
N PRO A 16 10.74 7.01 -5.15
CA PRO A 16 10.56 7.73 -6.40
C PRO A 16 10.51 9.25 -6.17
N LYS A 17 11.00 10.02 -7.14
CA LYS A 17 10.87 11.48 -7.16
C LYS A 17 9.83 11.98 -8.16
N THR A 18 9.39 11.11 -9.06
CA THR A 18 8.35 11.37 -10.06
C THR A 18 7.44 10.17 -10.21
N TYR A 19 6.26 10.38 -10.80
CA TYR A 19 5.30 9.33 -11.09
C TYR A 19 5.88 8.27 -12.05
N GLU A 20 6.64 8.70 -13.05
CA GLU A 20 7.30 7.79 -13.99
C GLU A 20 8.37 6.93 -13.30
N GLU A 21 9.12 7.49 -12.34
CA GLU A 21 10.05 6.73 -11.52
C GLU A 21 9.34 5.68 -10.66
N ALA A 22 8.17 6.01 -10.10
CA ALA A 22 7.37 5.05 -9.33
C ALA A 22 6.99 3.82 -10.18
N ILE A 23 6.56 4.02 -11.43
CA ILE A 23 6.27 2.91 -12.37
C ILE A 23 7.52 2.06 -12.62
N LYS A 24 8.67 2.70 -12.88
CA LYS A 24 9.92 2.00 -13.16
C LYS A 24 10.43 1.18 -11.97
N ILE A 25 10.22 1.68 -10.75
CA ILE A 25 10.55 0.97 -9.52
C ILE A 25 9.59 -0.17 -9.28
N SER A 26 8.27 0.06 -9.32
CA SER A 26 7.26 -0.94 -8.93
C SER A 26 7.26 -2.16 -9.86
N TYR A 27 7.37 -1.95 -11.18
CA TYR A 27 7.24 -3.02 -12.18
C TYR A 27 8.12 -4.26 -11.95
N PRO A 28 9.44 -4.14 -11.70
CA PRO A 28 10.28 -5.30 -11.39
C PRO A 28 10.02 -5.93 -10.02
N LEU A 29 9.44 -5.21 -9.05
CA LEU A 29 9.28 -5.71 -7.67
C LEU A 29 8.27 -6.85 -7.55
N GLY A 30 7.21 -6.85 -8.37
CA GLY A 30 6.19 -7.90 -8.36
C GLY A 30 6.73 -9.32 -8.62
N GLY A 31 7.93 -9.45 -9.21
CA GLY A 31 8.61 -10.73 -9.44
C GLY A 31 9.71 -11.07 -8.42
N TYR A 32 10.04 -10.16 -7.50
CA TYR A 32 11.16 -10.30 -6.58
C TYR A 32 10.71 -10.88 -5.23
N LYS A 33 11.62 -11.60 -4.56
CA LYS A 33 11.40 -12.13 -3.21
C LYS A 33 12.54 -11.72 -2.29
N GLU A 34 12.19 -11.40 -1.06
CA GLU A 34 13.13 -11.22 0.04
C GLU A 34 13.78 -12.56 0.42
N ALA A 35 14.97 -12.50 1.02
CA ALA A 35 15.60 -13.67 1.63
C ALA A 35 14.96 -14.01 2.99
N GLU A 36 14.46 -13.00 3.71
CA GLU A 36 13.84 -13.11 5.03
C GLU A 36 12.63 -12.15 5.12
N PRO A 37 11.65 -12.39 6.01
CA PRO A 37 10.50 -11.49 6.14
C PRO A 37 10.91 -10.04 6.43
N ASN A 38 10.32 -9.10 5.70
CA ASN A 38 10.64 -7.69 5.86
C ASN A 38 9.94 -7.11 7.11
N PRO A 39 10.69 -6.53 8.07
CA PRO A 39 10.11 -6.05 9.33
C PRO A 39 9.17 -4.86 9.15
N HIS A 40 9.42 -3.96 8.19
CA HIS A 40 8.55 -2.83 7.89
C HIS A 40 7.22 -3.30 7.27
N MET A 41 7.29 -4.27 6.36
CA MET A 41 6.12 -4.90 5.75
C MET A 41 5.29 -5.69 6.76
N ALA A 42 5.95 -6.41 7.68
CA ALA A 42 5.30 -7.10 8.77
C ALA A 42 4.56 -6.13 9.70
N ALA A 43 5.22 -5.02 10.09
CA ALA A 43 4.62 -3.99 10.92
C ALA A 43 3.46 -3.24 10.22
N PHE A 44 3.56 -3.04 8.91
CA PHE A 44 2.46 -2.54 8.09
C PHE A 44 1.24 -3.46 8.13
N GLY A 45 1.42 -4.77 7.91
CA GLY A 45 0.30 -5.71 7.98
C GLY A 45 -0.32 -5.81 9.38
N ALA A 46 0.49 -5.72 10.44
CA ALA A 46 -0.01 -5.67 11.82
C ALA A 46 -0.93 -4.46 12.06
N LYS A 47 -0.57 -3.27 11.54
CA LYS A 47 -1.44 -2.09 11.61
C LYS A 47 -2.70 -2.23 10.76
N MET A 48 -2.57 -2.76 9.55
CA MET A 48 -3.73 -3.04 8.70
C MET A 48 -4.72 -3.98 9.39
N ALA A 49 -4.23 -4.98 10.15
CA ALA A 49 -5.08 -5.89 10.91
C ALA A 49 -5.98 -5.17 11.92
N GLU A 50 -5.53 -4.07 12.52
CA GLU A 50 -6.32 -3.26 13.46
C GLU A 50 -7.51 -2.62 12.75
N TYR A 51 -7.28 -2.00 11.58
CA TYR A 51 -8.31 -1.36 10.77
C TYR A 51 -9.31 -2.37 10.17
N ILE A 52 -8.81 -3.48 9.65
CA ILE A 52 -9.64 -4.50 8.99
C ILE A 52 -10.51 -5.22 10.01
N ARG A 53 -10.02 -5.48 11.23
CA ARG A 53 -10.79 -6.20 12.26
C ARG A 53 -12.11 -5.49 12.58
N GLU A 54 -12.10 -4.16 12.65
CA GLU A 54 -13.33 -3.39 12.87
C GLU A 54 -14.24 -3.43 11.64
N ALA A 55 -13.70 -3.23 10.43
CA ALA A 55 -14.50 -3.27 9.20
C ALA A 55 -15.12 -4.67 8.92
N TRP A 56 -14.37 -5.73 9.18
CA TRP A 56 -14.79 -7.12 8.97
C TRP A 56 -15.99 -7.51 9.83
N GLN A 57 -16.16 -6.90 11.01
CA GLN A 57 -17.33 -7.16 11.88
C GLN A 57 -18.65 -6.74 11.23
N PHE A 58 -18.62 -5.81 10.27
CA PHE A 58 -19.83 -5.24 9.66
C PHE A 58 -20.01 -5.62 8.19
N TYR A 59 -18.93 -5.96 7.48
CA TYR A 59 -18.91 -6.15 6.03
C TYR A 59 -18.29 -7.48 5.61
N GLU A 60 -18.70 -8.57 6.28
CA GLU A 60 -18.28 -9.92 5.90
C GLU A 60 -18.70 -10.26 4.45
N GLY A 61 -17.77 -10.81 3.66
CA GLY A 61 -17.99 -11.16 2.25
C GLY A 61 -17.54 -10.09 1.23
N ASP A 62 -16.94 -8.99 1.67
CA ASP A 62 -16.28 -8.03 0.79
C ASP A 62 -14.89 -8.57 0.35
N GLU A 63 -14.72 -8.82 -0.96
CA GLU A 63 -13.48 -9.37 -1.54
C GLU A 63 -12.25 -8.47 -1.30
N GLY A 64 -12.45 -7.14 -1.27
CA GLY A 64 -11.41 -6.18 -0.95
C GLY A 64 -10.97 -6.32 0.50
N LEU A 65 -11.90 -6.43 1.45
CA LEU A 65 -11.57 -6.67 2.86
C LEU A 65 -10.89 -8.02 3.08
N GLU A 66 -11.27 -9.07 2.33
CA GLU A 66 -10.63 -10.39 2.41
C GLU A 66 -9.16 -10.32 1.96
N MET A 67 -8.88 -9.62 0.85
CA MET A 67 -7.51 -9.37 0.38
C MET A 67 -6.67 -8.66 1.45
N CYS A 68 -7.27 -7.69 2.12
CA CYS A 68 -6.61 -6.95 3.19
C CYS A 68 -6.32 -7.83 4.39
N PHE A 69 -7.28 -8.67 4.78
CA PHE A 69 -7.13 -9.61 5.88
C PHE A 69 -5.99 -10.61 5.59
N ASN A 70 -5.90 -11.10 4.35
CA ASN A 70 -4.81 -11.96 3.92
C ASN A 70 -3.45 -11.25 4.02
N ILE A 71 -3.35 -10.01 3.54
CA ILE A 71 -2.11 -9.22 3.67
C ILE A 71 -1.76 -9.03 5.15
N ALA A 72 -2.71 -8.60 5.98
CA ALA A 72 -2.52 -8.39 7.40
C ALA A 72 -2.08 -9.65 8.17
N SER A 73 -2.60 -10.82 7.78
CA SER A 73 -2.31 -12.09 8.45
C SER A 73 -1.00 -12.73 7.99
N GLU A 74 -0.60 -12.49 6.74
CA GLU A 74 0.51 -13.20 6.10
C GLU A 74 1.78 -12.36 5.99
N THR A 75 1.73 -11.01 6.05
CA THR A 75 2.93 -10.16 5.84
C THR A 75 4.09 -10.51 6.75
N ALA A 76 3.82 -10.92 8.00
CA ALA A 76 4.85 -11.32 8.96
C ALA A 76 5.67 -12.55 8.53
N ARG A 77 5.17 -13.34 7.56
CA ARG A 77 5.79 -14.60 7.09
C ARG A 77 6.10 -14.59 5.60
N MET A 78 5.55 -13.62 4.86
CA MET A 78 5.76 -13.50 3.44
C MET A 78 7.13 -12.91 3.11
N LEU A 79 7.67 -13.39 1.99
CA LEU A 79 8.90 -12.86 1.38
C LEU A 79 8.59 -11.94 0.19
N LYS A 80 7.36 -11.40 0.11
CA LYS A 80 6.98 -10.49 -0.97
C LYS A 80 7.65 -9.14 -0.74
N VAL A 81 8.12 -8.56 -1.84
CA VAL A 81 8.81 -7.26 -1.87
C VAL A 81 7.83 -6.11 -2.12
N GLU A 82 6.72 -6.43 -2.78
CA GLU A 82 5.63 -5.53 -3.08
C GLU A 82 4.31 -6.22 -2.74
N TYR A 83 3.41 -5.49 -2.08
CA TYR A 83 2.00 -5.88 -1.97
C TYR A 83 1.19 -5.08 -2.97
N CYS A 84 0.22 -5.76 -3.59
CA CYS A 84 -0.74 -5.14 -4.48
C CYS A 84 -2.14 -5.38 -3.92
N PHE A 85 -2.87 -4.29 -3.72
CA PHE A 85 -4.30 -4.29 -3.43
C PHE A 85 -5.01 -4.02 -4.77
N GLU A 86 -5.31 -5.09 -5.51
CA GLU A 86 -5.96 -5.00 -6.83
C GLU A 86 -7.45 -4.64 -6.73
N GLN A 87 -8.03 -4.78 -5.55
CA GLN A 87 -9.41 -4.46 -5.27
C GLN A 87 -9.51 -3.67 -3.97
N SER A 88 -10.11 -2.49 -4.05
CA SER A 88 -10.53 -1.74 -2.88
C SER A 88 -11.81 -2.35 -2.31
N PRO A 89 -11.99 -2.36 -0.97
CA PRO A 89 -13.28 -2.68 -0.36
C PRO A 89 -14.41 -1.87 -0.99
N GLN A 90 -15.54 -2.50 -1.29
CA GLN A 90 -16.69 -1.80 -1.89
C GLN A 90 -17.27 -0.78 -0.91
N GLN A 91 -17.23 -1.11 0.37
CA GLN A 91 -17.60 -0.22 1.46
C GLN A 91 -16.37 0.55 1.94
N CYS A 92 -16.51 1.86 2.17
CA CYS A 92 -15.48 2.70 2.78
C CYS A 92 -14.17 2.86 1.96
N GLN A 93 -14.24 2.88 0.62
CA GLN A 93 -13.08 3.02 -0.29
C GLN A 93 -12.09 4.12 0.12
N ASN A 94 -12.57 5.34 0.41
CA ASN A 94 -11.70 6.46 0.78
C ASN A 94 -11.00 6.21 2.13
N SER A 95 -11.74 5.71 3.13
CA SER A 95 -11.19 5.36 4.45
C SER A 95 -10.16 4.23 4.36
N PHE A 96 -10.32 3.33 3.38
CA PHE A 96 -9.40 2.24 3.16
C PHE A 96 -8.07 2.70 2.57
N ALA A 97 -8.10 3.51 1.51
CA ALA A 97 -6.89 4.12 0.94
C ALA A 97 -6.15 4.95 2.00
N ALA A 98 -6.89 5.71 2.81
CA ALA A 98 -6.36 6.46 3.96
C ALA A 98 -5.61 5.57 4.97
N ALA A 99 -6.20 4.43 5.33
CA ALA A 99 -5.60 3.49 6.26
C ALA A 99 -4.29 2.89 5.72
N ILE A 100 -4.25 2.52 4.43
CA ILE A 100 -3.02 2.04 3.79
C ILE A 100 -1.94 3.11 3.86
N VAL A 101 -2.23 4.32 3.42
CA VAL A 101 -1.26 5.42 3.34
C VAL A 101 -0.69 5.72 4.72
N ARG A 102 -1.56 5.84 5.73
CA ARG A 102 -1.13 6.05 7.11
C ARG A 102 -0.24 4.92 7.62
N ALA A 103 -0.68 3.67 7.46
CA ALA A 103 0.09 2.51 7.90
C ALA A 103 1.44 2.42 7.18
N ALA A 104 1.52 2.80 5.90
CA ALA A 104 2.74 2.80 5.12
C ALA A 104 3.73 3.88 5.59
N CYS A 105 3.28 5.13 5.76
CA CYS A 105 4.11 6.23 6.24
C CYS A 105 4.72 5.92 7.61
N GLU A 106 3.92 5.37 8.53
CA GLU A 106 4.38 5.02 9.87
C GLU A 106 5.35 3.82 9.90
N ASN A 107 5.59 3.15 8.77
CA ASN A 107 6.46 1.98 8.63
C ASN A 107 7.53 2.14 7.53
N ASN A 108 7.84 3.36 7.10
CA ASN A 108 8.87 3.63 6.10
C ASN A 108 8.63 2.94 4.73
N LEU A 109 7.35 2.87 4.32
CA LEU A 109 6.94 2.28 3.05
C LEU A 109 6.50 3.37 2.05
N VAL A 110 6.64 3.07 0.77
CA VAL A 110 6.11 3.86 -0.34
C VAL A 110 4.76 3.26 -0.77
N VAL A 111 3.79 4.12 -1.07
CA VAL A 111 2.50 3.71 -1.63
C VAL A 111 2.35 4.31 -3.02
N PHE A 112 2.03 3.48 -4.01
CA PHE A 112 1.72 3.91 -5.36
C PHE A 112 0.28 3.54 -5.69
N HIS A 113 -0.59 4.54 -5.74
CA HIS A 113 -2.02 4.39 -5.99
C HIS A 113 -2.32 4.67 -7.47
N ARG A 114 -2.38 3.60 -8.28
CA ARG A 114 -2.54 3.73 -9.74
C ARG A 114 -3.90 4.22 -10.19
N ASP A 115 -4.97 3.92 -9.44
CA ASP A 115 -6.32 4.42 -9.79
C ASP A 115 -6.46 5.94 -9.62
N MET A 116 -5.62 6.53 -8.78
CA MET A 116 -5.69 7.95 -8.43
C MET A 116 -4.52 8.75 -8.97
N ASP A 117 -3.62 8.07 -9.68
CA ASP A 117 -2.36 8.62 -10.14
C ASP A 117 -1.60 9.35 -9.02
N CYS A 118 -1.48 8.73 -7.84
CA CYS A 118 -0.78 9.33 -6.68
C CYS A 118 0.33 8.43 -6.15
N VAL A 119 1.39 9.05 -5.62
CA VAL A 119 2.47 8.38 -4.89
C VAL A 119 2.63 9.04 -3.53
N PHE A 120 2.66 8.24 -2.47
CA PHE A 120 2.83 8.67 -1.09
C PHE A 120 4.16 8.15 -0.55
N LEU A 121 4.92 9.04 0.09
CA LEU A 121 6.27 8.78 0.56
C LEU A 121 6.34 8.56 2.08
N PRO A 122 7.39 7.86 2.55
CA PRO A 122 7.64 7.64 3.99
C PRO A 122 7.65 8.89 4.86
N ASP A 123 8.09 10.03 4.31
CA ASP A 123 8.21 11.29 5.03
C ASP A 123 6.88 12.05 5.17
N GLY A 124 5.79 11.49 4.63
CA GLY A 124 4.46 12.09 4.64
C GLY A 124 4.23 13.12 3.54
N THR A 125 5.16 13.27 2.61
CA THR A 125 4.90 13.98 1.34
C THR A 125 4.30 13.03 0.31
N ALA A 126 3.66 13.60 -0.71
CA ALA A 126 3.07 12.87 -1.80
C ALA A 126 3.13 13.72 -3.08
N PHE A 127 2.94 13.08 -4.22
CA PHE A 127 2.80 13.77 -5.51
C PHE A 127 1.84 13.01 -6.44
N ASP A 128 1.20 13.75 -7.34
CA ASP A 128 0.25 13.20 -8.31
C ASP A 128 0.92 12.81 -9.65
N GLY A 129 0.12 12.41 -10.64
CA GLY A 129 0.58 12.00 -11.97
C GLY A 129 1.21 13.12 -12.79
N GLN A 130 1.11 14.37 -12.32
CA GLN A 130 1.76 15.55 -12.90
C GLN A 130 2.95 16.02 -12.04
N ASP A 131 3.39 15.20 -11.09
CA ASP A 131 4.44 15.48 -10.12
C ASP A 131 4.14 16.70 -9.23
N GLN A 132 2.86 17.07 -9.07
CA GLN A 132 2.46 18.14 -8.17
C GLN A 132 2.50 17.63 -6.73
N ALA A 133 3.33 18.27 -5.90
CA ALA A 133 3.50 17.88 -4.50
C ALA A 133 2.29 18.29 -3.64
N PHE A 134 1.93 17.42 -2.70
CA PHE A 134 0.93 17.63 -1.67
C PHE A 134 1.28 16.84 -0.40
N HIS A 135 0.55 17.05 0.69
CA HIS A 135 0.65 16.21 1.89
C HIS A 135 -0.46 15.17 1.91
N TRP A 136 -0.13 13.94 2.32
CA TRP A 136 -1.13 12.86 2.33
C TRP A 136 -2.33 13.16 3.23
N GLN A 137 -2.17 13.98 4.28
CA GLN A 137 -3.28 14.40 5.13
C GLN A 137 -4.31 15.26 4.39
N GLU A 138 -3.97 15.87 3.27
CA GLU A 138 -4.92 16.60 2.41
C GLU A 138 -5.80 15.64 1.60
N PHE A 139 -5.43 14.36 1.58
CA PHE A 139 -6.07 13.30 0.82
C PHE A 139 -7.05 12.46 1.67
N VAL A 140 -7.00 12.57 3.01
CA VAL A 140 -7.73 11.73 3.98
C VAL A 140 -8.70 12.49 4.88
#